data_AF-A0A929BM56-F1
#
_entry.id   AF-A0A929BM56-F1
#
_cell.length_a   1.000
_cell.length_b   1.000
_cell.length_c   1.000
_cell.angle_alpha   90.00
_cell.angle_beta   90.00
_cell.angle_gamma   90.00
#
_symmetry.space_group_name_H-M   'P 1'
#
loop_
_entity.id
_entity.type
_entity.pdbx_description
1 polymer ?
#
loop_
_entity_poly.entity_id
_entity_poly.type
_entity_poly.pdbx_seq_one_letter_code
_entity_poly.pdbx_strand_id
1 'polypeptide(L)'
;MQRAAGIAIPDATSGFRAFTREAALRLTVLGDYTYTLETLIQAGARRMAVVYVPVRTNPHTRQSRLIRSIPSFLALSVVTILRFYIMYRPLRVFMTMGGGLIAGGMVLGLRFLYFFWQGGGGAGHVQSLILAAILTIVGFQVCLIGLIADLVRLNRKMLEETLYRVRRMQLEGRGMCEEKTPKQ
;
A
#
# COMPACT_ATOMS: atom_id res chain seq x y z
N MET A 1 -1.85 12.81 5.34
CA MET A 1 -0.79 12.28 4.47
C MET A 1 0.59 12.21 5.13
N GLN A 2 1.02 13.17 5.96
CA GLN A 2 2.28 13.09 6.73
C GLN A 2 2.45 11.77 7.51
N ARG A 3 1.39 11.29 8.17
CA ARG A 3 1.41 10.00 8.89
C ARG A 3 1.55 8.76 7.98
N ALA A 4 1.17 8.85 6.71
CA ALA A 4 1.25 7.73 5.77
C ALA A 4 2.63 7.65 5.08
N ALA A 5 3.29 8.78 4.84
CA ALA A 5 4.65 8.83 4.31
C ALA A 5 5.73 8.69 5.40
N GLY A 6 5.40 8.96 6.68
CA GLY A 6 6.38 8.94 7.78
C GLY A 6 7.40 10.08 7.73
N ILE A 7 7.24 11.03 6.81
CA ILE A 7 8.11 12.20 6.64
C ILE A 7 7.27 13.47 6.80
N ALA A 8 7.70 14.36 7.69
CA ALA A 8 7.06 15.65 7.93
C ALA A 8 7.49 16.65 6.84
N ILE A 9 6.73 16.70 5.75
CA ILE A 9 6.93 17.68 4.67
C ILE A 9 5.68 18.56 4.58
N PRO A 10 5.83 19.90 4.58
CA PRO A 10 4.70 20.82 4.49
C PRO A 10 4.04 20.82 3.09
N ASP A 11 4.80 20.53 2.02
CA ASP A 11 4.29 20.36 0.65
C ASP A 11 4.69 19.01 0.06
N ALA A 12 3.77 18.04 0.15
CA ALA A 12 3.96 16.69 -0.38
C ALA A 12 3.71 16.59 -1.91
N THR A 13 3.17 17.64 -2.53
CA THR A 13 2.72 17.65 -3.93
C THR A 13 3.59 18.50 -4.86
N SER A 14 4.63 19.16 -4.32
CA SER A 14 5.60 19.91 -5.14
C SER A 14 6.19 19.06 -6.26
N GLY A 15 6.16 19.62 -7.48
CA GLY A 15 6.75 19.03 -8.68
C GLY A 15 8.25 19.29 -8.83
N PHE A 16 8.83 20.21 -8.04
CA PHE A 16 10.26 20.44 -8.02
C PHE A 16 10.94 19.53 -6.99
N ARG A 17 11.76 18.59 -7.47
CA ARG A 17 12.46 17.60 -6.64
C ARG A 17 13.85 17.31 -7.20
N ALA A 18 14.83 17.29 -6.31
CA ALA A 18 16.18 16.85 -6.62
C ALA A 18 16.42 15.46 -6.01
N PHE A 19 16.91 14.53 -6.82
CA PHE A 19 17.27 13.19 -6.39
C PHE A 19 18.77 12.99 -6.55
N THR A 20 19.41 12.38 -5.57
CA THR A 20 20.76 11.83 -5.78
C THR A 20 20.67 10.67 -6.78
N ARG A 21 21.78 10.38 -7.47
CA ARG A 21 21.86 9.26 -8.43
C ARG A 21 21.35 7.94 -7.81
N GLU A 22 21.74 7.68 -6.58
CA GLU A 22 21.34 6.47 -5.85
C GLU A 22 19.84 6.45 -5.52
N ALA A 23 19.26 7.59 -5.13
CA ALA A 23 17.82 7.70 -4.89
C ALA A 23 17.02 7.50 -6.18
N ALA A 24 17.46 8.11 -7.29
CA ALA A 24 16.81 7.98 -8.60
C ALA A 24 16.83 6.53 -9.12
N LEU A 25 17.90 5.77 -8.86
CA LEU A 25 17.97 4.35 -9.23
C LEU A 25 17.04 3.45 -8.43
N ARG A 26 16.84 3.80 -7.15
CA ARG A 26 16.02 3.04 -6.20
C ARG A 26 14.53 3.33 -6.34
N LEU A 27 14.17 4.57 -6.66
CA LEU A 27 12.78 4.98 -6.84
C LEU A 27 12.26 4.44 -8.17
N THR A 28 11.08 3.84 -8.16
CA THR A 28 10.43 3.35 -9.38
C THR A 28 9.02 3.91 -9.42
N VAL A 29 8.73 4.79 -10.37
CA VAL A 29 7.37 5.30 -10.59
C VAL A 29 6.65 4.27 -11.43
N LEU A 30 5.70 3.56 -10.84
CA LEU A 30 5.04 2.40 -11.45
C LEU A 30 3.58 2.66 -11.83
N GLY A 31 2.96 3.76 -11.35
CA GLY A 31 1.51 3.95 -11.47
C GLY A 31 1.06 5.24 -12.15
N ASP A 32 -0.22 5.25 -12.53
CA ASP A 32 -0.99 6.39 -13.09
C ASP A 32 -1.34 7.48 -12.06
N TYR A 33 -0.84 7.37 -10.82
CA TYR A 33 -1.06 8.34 -9.75
C TYR A 33 0.01 9.44 -9.78
N THR A 34 -0.26 10.56 -9.11
CA THR A 34 0.70 11.67 -9.05
C THR A 34 2.05 11.17 -8.52
N TYR A 35 3.03 11.12 -9.41
CA TYR A 35 4.39 10.61 -9.16
C TYR A 35 5.02 11.20 -7.88
N THR A 36 4.56 12.38 -7.45
CA THR A 36 4.99 13.08 -6.24
C THR A 36 4.62 12.34 -4.95
N LEU A 37 3.42 11.75 -4.85
CA LEU A 37 3.05 10.98 -3.67
C LEU A 37 3.73 9.62 -3.67
N GLU A 38 3.80 8.97 -4.83
CA GLU A 38 4.41 7.65 -4.96
C GLU A 38 5.90 7.67 -4.58
N THR A 39 6.67 8.61 -5.15
CA THR A 39 8.11 8.75 -4.82
C THR A 39 8.33 9.13 -3.36
N LEU A 40 7.44 9.94 -2.77
CA LEU A 40 7.58 10.34 -1.37
C LEU A 40 7.29 9.19 -0.40
N ILE A 41 6.28 8.39 -0.70
CA ILE A 41 5.92 7.21 0.11
C ILE A 41 7.01 6.14 -0.02
N GLN A 42 7.53 5.90 -1.23
CA GLN A 42 8.67 5.00 -1.43
C GLN A 42 9.92 5.48 -0.68
N ALA A 43 10.21 6.78 -0.71
CA ALA A 43 11.31 7.36 0.06
C ALA A 43 11.13 7.15 1.57
N GLY A 44 9.93 7.41 2.11
CA GLY A 44 9.62 7.21 3.52
C GLY A 44 9.73 5.76 3.97
N ALA A 45 9.17 4.83 3.21
CA ALA A 45 9.23 3.42 3.57
C ALA A 45 10.62 2.80 3.46
N ARG A 46 11.45 3.29 2.53
CA ARG A 46 12.86 2.91 2.40
C ARG A 46 13.78 3.71 3.32
N ARG A 47 13.22 4.55 4.20
CA ARG A 47 13.93 5.44 5.14
C ARG A 47 15.00 6.28 4.45
N MET A 48 14.72 6.77 3.25
CA MET A 48 15.60 7.70 2.56
C MET A 48 15.56 9.06 3.26
N ALA A 49 16.70 9.75 3.32
CA ALA A 49 16.75 11.12 3.80
C ALA A 49 16.02 12.05 2.82
N VAL A 50 15.02 12.78 3.32
CA VAL A 50 14.27 13.78 2.55
C VAL A 50 14.29 15.09 3.30
N VAL A 51 14.71 16.16 2.62
CA VAL A 51 14.78 17.51 3.16
C VAL A 51 13.85 18.42 2.35
N TYR A 52 13.07 19.22 3.06
CA TYR A 52 12.28 20.29 2.46
C TYR A 52 13.08 21.59 2.49
N VAL A 53 13.34 22.16 1.32
CA VAL A 53 13.95 23.49 1.21
C VAL A 53 12.82 24.49 0.95
N PRO A 54 12.58 25.45 1.86
CA PRO A 54 11.57 26.47 1.63
C PRO A 54 11.99 27.35 0.45
N VAL A 55 11.13 27.45 -0.55
CA VAL A 55 11.31 28.35 -1.70
C VAL A 55 10.24 29.43 -1.62
N ARG A 56 10.64 30.69 -1.83
CA ARG A 56 9.68 31.79 -1.94
C ARG A 56 8.75 31.56 -3.12
N THR A 57 7.45 31.44 -2.86
CA THR A 57 6.43 31.34 -3.89
C THR A 57 5.85 32.72 -4.21
N ASN A 58 5.47 32.93 -5.46
CA ASN A 58 4.75 34.14 -5.86
C ASN A 58 3.33 34.13 -5.24
N PRO A 59 2.71 35.29 -4.95
CA PRO A 59 1.36 35.34 -4.40
C PRO A 59 0.37 34.53 -5.24
N HIS A 60 -0.50 33.78 -4.58
CA HIS A 60 -1.54 32.99 -5.26
C HIS A 60 -2.54 33.92 -5.94
N THR A 61 -2.35 34.21 -7.22
CA THR A 61 -3.21 35.10 -8.02
C THR A 61 -4.50 34.45 -8.51
N ARG A 62 -4.70 33.14 -8.26
CA ARG A 62 -5.90 32.40 -8.68
C ARG A 62 -6.23 31.29 -7.70
N GLN A 63 -7.50 31.17 -7.32
CA GLN A 63 -7.98 30.05 -6.52
C GLN A 63 -7.75 28.73 -7.28
N SER A 64 -7.03 27.80 -6.65
CA SER A 64 -6.73 26.49 -7.21
C SER A 64 -8.04 25.72 -7.42
N ARG A 65 -8.32 25.34 -8.67
CA ARG A 65 -9.47 24.50 -9.05
C ARG A 65 -9.25 23.01 -8.77
N LEU A 66 -8.19 22.66 -8.06
CA LEU A 66 -7.76 21.26 -7.85
C LEU A 66 -8.70 20.47 -6.93
N ILE A 67 -9.50 21.15 -6.10
CA ILE A 67 -10.47 20.49 -5.22
C ILE A 67 -11.87 20.94 -5.65
N ARG A 68 -12.46 20.20 -6.60
CA ARG A 68 -13.85 20.41 -7.04
C ARG A 68 -14.88 19.96 -5.98
N SER A 69 -14.49 19.09 -5.04
CA SER A 69 -15.38 18.61 -3.97
C SER A 69 -14.61 17.93 -2.82
N ILE A 70 -14.83 18.40 -1.58
CA ILE A 70 -14.30 17.83 -0.33
C ILE A 70 -14.62 16.33 -0.17
N PRO A 71 -15.86 15.83 -0.44
CA PRO A 71 -16.16 14.41 -0.27
C PRO A 71 -15.44 13.51 -1.29
N SER A 72 -15.26 13.98 -2.52
CA SER A 72 -14.54 13.21 -3.55
C SER A 72 -13.04 13.15 -3.24
N PHE A 73 -12.48 14.24 -2.69
CA PHE A 73 -11.09 14.28 -2.23
C PHE A 73 -10.85 13.36 -1.02
N LEU A 74 -11.80 13.29 -0.07
CA LEU A 74 -11.73 12.36 1.06
C LEU A 74 -11.84 10.91 0.60
N ALA A 75 -12.80 10.58 -0.28
CA ALA A 75 -12.96 9.22 -0.79
C ALA A 75 -11.71 8.73 -1.52
N LEU A 76 -11.13 9.57 -2.39
CA LEU A 76 -9.89 9.26 -3.10
C LEU A 76 -8.72 9.10 -2.12
N SER A 77 -8.64 9.95 -1.09
CA SER A 77 -7.61 9.85 -0.04
C SER A 77 -7.73 8.57 0.80
N VAL A 78 -8.95 8.15 1.15
CA VAL A 78 -9.20 6.92 1.93
C VAL A 78 -8.82 5.69 1.10
N VAL A 79 -9.27 5.61 -0.16
CA VAL A 79 -8.89 4.52 -1.07
C VAL A 79 -7.38 4.47 -1.26
N THR A 80 -6.73 5.63 -1.41
CA THR A 80 -5.28 5.73 -1.55
C THR A 80 -4.56 5.22 -0.30
N ILE A 81 -4.95 5.68 0.89
CA ILE A 81 -4.36 5.23 2.16
C ILE A 81 -4.58 3.73 2.35
N LEU A 82 -5.78 3.24 2.08
CA LEU A 82 -6.12 1.83 2.20
C LEU A 82 -5.27 0.97 1.24
N ARG A 83 -5.13 1.41 -0.02
CA ARG A 83 -4.31 0.74 -1.03
C ARG A 83 -2.83 0.74 -0.64
N PHE A 84 -2.31 1.85 -0.11
CA PHE A 84 -0.95 1.89 0.44
C PHE A 84 -0.76 0.95 1.63
N TYR A 85 -1.74 0.89 2.53
CA TYR A 85 -1.67 0.02 3.70
C TYR A 85 -1.68 -1.47 3.31
N ILE A 86 -2.54 -1.84 2.36
CA ILE A 86 -2.59 -3.18 1.74
C ILE A 86 -1.25 -3.49 1.05
N MET A 87 -0.65 -2.53 0.37
CA MET A 87 0.61 -2.72 -0.35
C MET A 87 1.82 -2.90 0.59
N TYR A 88 1.84 -2.20 1.73
CA TYR A 88 2.96 -2.27 2.67
C TYR A 88 2.88 -3.41 3.67
N ARG A 89 1.67 -3.76 4.13
CA ARG A 89 1.43 -4.83 5.11
C ARG A 89 0.16 -5.61 4.77
N PRO A 90 0.12 -6.32 3.63
CA PRO A 90 -1.07 -7.05 3.18
C PRO A 90 -1.52 -8.07 4.24
N LEU A 91 -0.57 -8.82 4.81
CA LEU A 91 -0.86 -9.87 5.79
C LEU A 91 -1.70 -9.37 6.97
N ARG A 92 -1.38 -8.21 7.56
CA ARG A 92 -2.14 -7.70 8.72
C ARG A 92 -3.57 -7.32 8.34
N VAL A 93 -3.76 -6.65 7.20
CA VAL A 93 -5.08 -6.18 6.77
C VAL A 93 -6.02 -7.36 6.59
N PHE A 94 -5.60 -8.31 5.75
CA PHE A 94 -6.42 -9.48 5.44
C PHE A 94 -6.57 -10.42 6.63
N MET A 95 -5.56 -10.59 7.49
CA MET A 95 -5.72 -11.37 8.73
C MET A 95 -6.66 -10.72 9.73
N THR A 96 -6.64 -9.39 9.90
CA THR A 96 -7.60 -8.72 10.80
C THR A 96 -9.02 -8.79 10.27
N MET A 97 -9.21 -8.60 8.96
CA MET A 97 -10.53 -8.67 8.33
C MET A 97 -11.06 -10.11 8.31
N GLY A 98 -10.29 -11.06 7.77
CA GLY A 98 -10.65 -12.47 7.71
C GLY A 98 -10.80 -13.08 9.11
N GLY A 99 -9.92 -12.72 10.05
CA GLY A 99 -10.02 -13.11 11.45
C GLY A 99 -11.29 -12.57 12.13
N GLY A 100 -11.71 -11.34 11.82
CA GLY A 100 -12.99 -10.79 12.27
C GLY A 100 -14.19 -11.57 11.72
N LEU A 101 -14.17 -11.94 10.44
CA LEU A 101 -15.21 -12.79 9.84
C LEU A 101 -15.25 -14.19 10.47
N ILE A 102 -14.10 -14.83 10.65
CA ILE A 102 -14.00 -16.15 11.30
C ILE A 102 -14.51 -16.07 12.74
N ALA A 103 -14.11 -15.04 13.50
CA ALA A 103 -14.58 -14.83 14.87
C ALA A 103 -16.10 -14.65 14.91
N GLY A 104 -16.66 -13.86 13.99
CA GLY A 104 -18.12 -13.72 13.86
C GLY A 104 -18.82 -15.04 13.53
N GLY A 105 -18.26 -15.84 12.62
CA GLY A 105 -18.77 -17.16 12.27
C GLY A 105 -18.71 -18.13 13.45
N MET A 106 -17.62 -18.09 14.20
CA MET A 106 -17.40 -18.91 15.39
C MET A 106 -18.37 -18.54 16.51
N VAL A 107 -18.65 -17.25 16.73
CA VAL A 107 -19.65 -16.80 17.72
C VAL A 107 -21.06 -17.30 17.34
N LEU A 108 -21.44 -17.21 16.06
CA LEU A 108 -22.73 -17.73 15.58
C LEU A 108 -22.81 -19.26 15.71
N GLY A 109 -21.73 -19.97 15.40
CA GLY A 109 -21.63 -21.42 15.53
C GLY A 109 -21.68 -21.89 16.98
N LEU A 110 -20.96 -21.21 17.89
CA LEU A 110 -21.00 -21.48 19.33
C LEU A 110 -22.38 -21.20 19.92
N ARG A 111 -23.04 -20.12 19.51
CA ARG A 111 -24.42 -19.82 19.88
C ARG A 111 -25.34 -20.98 19.49
N PHE A 112 -25.23 -21.46 18.24
CA PHE A 112 -25.99 -22.62 17.77
C PHE A 112 -25.74 -23.87 18.62
N LEU A 113 -24.47 -24.17 18.90
CA LEU A 113 -24.07 -25.35 19.68
C LEU A 113 -24.61 -25.31 21.12
N TYR A 114 -24.64 -24.12 21.73
CA TYR A 114 -25.24 -23.91 23.05
C TYR A 114 -26.74 -24.23 23.06
N PHE A 115 -27.50 -23.70 22.08
CA PHE A 115 -28.94 -24.00 21.96
C PHE A 115 -29.22 -25.48 21.64
N PHE A 116 -28.33 -26.11 20.88
CA PHE A 116 -28.42 -27.55 20.57
C PHE A 116 -28.25 -28.42 21.82
N TRP A 117 -27.33 -28.08 22.71
CA TRP A 117 -27.10 -28.82 23.96
C TRP A 117 -28.21 -28.65 25.00
N GLN A 118 -28.94 -27.53 24.96
CA GLN A 118 -29.94 -27.17 25.98
C GLN A 118 -31.34 -27.78 25.77
N GLY A 119 -31.50 -28.69 24.79
CA GLY A 119 -32.64 -29.62 24.74
C GLY A 119 -33.86 -29.19 23.91
N GLY A 120 -33.82 -28.07 23.19
CA GLY A 120 -34.90 -27.67 22.26
C GLY A 120 -34.52 -28.00 20.83
N GLY A 121 -35.00 -29.13 20.30
CA GLY A 121 -34.65 -29.69 18.99
C GLY A 121 -34.29 -28.66 17.91
N GLY A 122 -33.17 -28.90 17.22
CA GLY A 122 -32.50 -27.99 16.27
C GLY A 122 -33.30 -27.51 15.04
N ALA A 123 -34.62 -27.62 15.05
CA ALA A 123 -35.55 -27.29 13.99
C ALA A 123 -35.59 -25.80 13.61
N GLY A 124 -35.12 -24.88 14.45
CA GLY A 124 -35.25 -23.43 14.22
C GLY A 124 -33.99 -22.66 13.82
N HIS A 125 -32.80 -23.28 13.85
CA HIS A 125 -31.53 -22.52 13.81
C HIS A 125 -30.59 -22.91 12.65
N VAL A 126 -31.05 -23.72 11.70
CA VAL A 126 -30.27 -24.15 10.53
C VAL A 126 -29.77 -22.95 9.71
N GLN A 127 -30.56 -21.88 9.59
CA GLN A 127 -30.14 -20.64 8.91
C GLN A 127 -28.92 -19.99 9.58
N SER A 128 -28.88 -19.96 10.91
CA SER A 128 -27.72 -19.41 11.63
C SER A 128 -26.48 -20.28 11.51
N LEU A 129 -26.65 -21.60 11.39
CA LEU A 129 -25.56 -22.54 11.13
C LEU A 129 -25.00 -22.38 9.70
N ILE A 130 -25.88 -22.23 8.70
CA ILE A 130 -25.48 -21.95 7.31
C ILE A 130 -24.72 -20.61 7.25
N LEU A 131 -25.23 -19.57 7.91
CA LEU A 131 -24.56 -18.28 7.98
C LEU A 131 -23.19 -18.39 8.66
N ALA A 132 -23.08 -19.12 9.77
CA ALA A 132 -21.83 -19.38 10.47
C ALA A 132 -20.81 -20.09 9.56
N ALA A 133 -21.24 -21.11 8.82
CA ALA A 133 -20.40 -21.85 7.89
C ALA A 133 -19.90 -20.95 6.74
N ILE A 134 -20.79 -20.22 6.08
CA ILE A 134 -20.44 -19.30 4.99
C ILE A 134 -19.48 -18.21 5.50
N LEU A 135 -19.78 -17.60 6.64
CA LEU A 135 -18.95 -16.53 7.20
C LEU A 135 -17.55 -17.02 7.57
N THR A 136 -17.44 -18.25 8.10
CA THR A 136 -16.16 -18.89 8.40
C THR A 136 -15.37 -19.25 7.14
N ILE A 137 -16.03 -19.81 6.12
CA ILE A 137 -15.40 -20.15 4.82
C ILE A 137 -14.87 -18.89 4.13
N VAL A 138 -15.70 -17.84 4.04
CA VAL A 138 -15.30 -16.57 3.44
C VAL A 138 -14.17 -15.92 4.24
N GLY A 139 -14.25 -15.92 5.58
CA GLY A 139 -13.18 -15.40 6.43
C GLY A 139 -11.85 -16.16 6.22
N PHE A 140 -11.90 -17.48 6.07
CA PHE A 140 -10.71 -18.29 5.75
C PHE A 140 -10.15 -17.98 4.35
N GLN A 141 -11.00 -17.83 3.33
CA GLN A 141 -10.59 -17.42 1.99
C GLN A 141 -9.91 -16.05 1.99
N VAL A 142 -10.44 -15.09 2.76
CA VAL A 142 -9.84 -13.76 2.95
C VAL A 142 -8.45 -13.87 3.58
N CYS A 143 -8.28 -14.72 4.61
CA CYS A 143 -6.97 -14.98 5.22
C CYS A 143 -5.97 -15.60 4.20
N LEU A 144 -6.42 -16.57 3.39
CA LEU A 144 -5.63 -17.18 2.31
C LEU A 144 -5.15 -16.15 1.28
N ILE A 145 -6.06 -15.27 0.83
CA ILE A 145 -5.71 -14.16 -0.06
C ILE A 145 -4.67 -13.25 0.60
N GLY A 146 -4.78 -13.01 1.92
CA GLY A 146 -3.79 -12.28 2.70
C GLY A 146 -2.39 -12.88 2.65
N LEU A 147 -2.29 -14.21 2.77
CA LEU A 147 -1.02 -14.93 2.66
C LEU A 147 -0.44 -14.83 1.24
N ILE A 148 -1.27 -15.03 0.21
CA ILE A 148 -0.86 -14.90 -1.20
C ILE A 148 -0.35 -13.47 -1.48
N ALA A 149 -1.07 -12.45 -0.99
CA ALA A 149 -0.67 -11.06 -1.16
C ALA A 149 0.69 -10.76 -0.49
N ASP A 150 0.99 -11.39 0.65
CA ASP A 150 2.30 -11.23 1.29
C ASP A 150 3.43 -11.89 0.49
N LEU A 151 3.20 -13.08 -0.06
CA LEU A 151 4.13 -13.76 -0.97
C LEU A 151 4.39 -12.92 -2.23
N VAL A 152 3.34 -12.36 -2.84
CA VAL A 152 3.47 -11.46 -4.01
C VAL A 152 4.26 -10.21 -3.65
N ARG A 153 4.05 -9.63 -2.46
CA ARG A 153 4.84 -8.49 -1.97
C ARG A 153 6.32 -8.84 -1.83
N LEU A 154 6.66 -10.02 -1.31
CA LEU A 154 8.05 -10.49 -1.21
C LEU A 154 8.68 -10.67 -2.59
N ASN A 155 7.96 -11.27 -3.54
CA ASN A 155 8.39 -11.40 -4.93
C ASN A 155 8.66 -10.03 -5.56
N ARG A 156 7.76 -9.06 -5.38
CA ARG A 156 7.94 -7.69 -5.89
C ARG A 156 9.21 -7.03 -5.34
N LYS A 157 9.54 -7.25 -4.07
CA LYS A 157 10.78 -6.75 -3.46
C LYS A 157 12.02 -7.35 -4.12
N MET A 158 12.02 -8.66 -4.40
CA MET A 158 13.12 -9.33 -5.10
C MET A 158 13.30 -8.82 -6.54
N LEU A 159 12.19 -8.56 -7.25
CA LEU A 159 12.22 -7.96 -8.58
C LEU A 159 12.77 -6.53 -8.55
N GLU A 160 12.37 -5.71 -7.57
CA GLU A 160 12.90 -4.35 -7.40
C GLU A 160 14.42 -4.35 -7.17
N GLU A 161 14.95 -5.28 -6.37
CA GLU A 161 16.39 -5.43 -6.15
C GLU A 161 17.13 -5.90 -7.40
N THR A 162 16.54 -6.84 -8.15
CA THR A 162 17.09 -7.30 -9.44
C THR A 162 17.17 -6.16 -10.44
N LEU A 163 16.09 -5.39 -10.59
CA LEU A 163 16.04 -4.24 -11.49
C LEU A 163 17.09 -3.18 -11.13
N TYR A 164 17.28 -2.92 -9.83
CA TYR A 164 18.34 -2.02 -9.37
C TYR A 164 19.73 -2.51 -9.79
N ARG A 165 20.05 -3.80 -9.61
CA ARG A 165 21.34 -4.36 -10.05
C ARG A 165 21.54 -4.25 -11.56
N VAL A 166 20.50 -4.52 -12.35
CA VAL A 166 20.55 -4.39 -13.81
C VAL A 166 20.84 -2.95 -14.24
N ARG A 167 20.13 -1.96 -13.68
CA ARG A 167 20.37 -0.54 -13.98
C ARG A 167 21.78 -0.10 -13.59
N ARG A 168 22.30 -0.60 -12.47
CA ARG A 168 23.67 -0.31 -12.02
C ARG A 168 24.71 -0.86 -13.02
N MET A 169 24.56 -2.11 -13.45
CA MET A 169 25.45 -2.72 -14.46
C MET A 169 25.41 -1.96 -15.79
N GLN A 170 24.23 -1.51 -16.25
CA GLN A 170 24.11 -0.71 -17.47
C GLN A 170 24.83 0.64 -17.39
N LEU A 171 24.83 1.29 -16.22
CA LEU A 171 25.54 2.54 -16.01
C LEU A 171 27.05 2.35 -15.92
N GLU A 172 27.53 1.29 -15.25
CA GLU A 172 28.94 0.93 -15.20
C GLU A 172 29.46 0.56 -16.60
N GLY A 173 28.69 -0.19 -17.39
CA GLY A 173 29.00 -0.52 -18.78
C GLY A 173 29.00 0.67 -19.73
N ARG A 174 28.14 1.68 -19.51
CA ARG A 174 28.18 2.95 -20.27
C ARG A 174 29.39 3.80 -19.93
N GLY A 175 29.78 3.88 -18.65
CA GLY A 175 30.98 4.61 -18.22
C GLY A 175 32.26 4.06 -18.87
N MET A 176 32.37 2.74 -19.01
CA MET A 176 33.48 2.11 -19.73
C MET A 176 33.51 2.38 -21.24
N CYS A 177 32.36 2.64 -21.87
CA CYS A 177 32.29 3.02 -23.29
C CYS A 177 32.64 4.50 -23.51
N GLU A 178 32.20 5.42 -22.63
CA GLU A 178 32.53 6.85 -22.75
C GLU A 178 34.01 7.13 -22.48
N GLU A 179 34.64 6.43 -21.53
CA GLU A 179 36.07 6.59 -21.23
C GLU A 179 36.99 6.09 -22.36
N LYS A 180 36.50 5.20 -23.22
CA LYS A 180 37.21 4.71 -24.41
C LYS A 180 37.11 5.60 -25.64
N THR A 181 36.38 6.71 -25.56
CA THR A 181 36.37 7.72 -26.63
C THR A 181 37.53 8.69 -26.38
N PRO A 182 38.66 8.59 -27.10
CA PRO A 182 39.71 9.59 -26.98
C PRO A 182 39.10 10.95 -27.34
N LYS A 183 39.22 11.91 -26.41
CA LYS A 183 38.95 13.32 -26.71
C LYS A 183 39.89 13.72 -27.84
N GLN A 184 39.34 13.84 -29.05
CA GLN A 184 39.98 14.54 -30.15
C GLN A 184 39.85 16.04 -29.93
#